data_AF-A0A928WAB5-F1
#
_entry.id   AF-A0A928WAB5-F1
#
_cell.length_a   1.000
_cell.length_b   1.000
_cell.length_c   1.000
_cell.angle_alpha   90.00
_cell.angle_beta   90.00
_cell.angle_gamma   90.00
#
_symmetry.space_group_name_H-M   'P 1'
#
loop_
_entity.id
_entity.type
_entity.pdbx_description
1 polymer ?
#
loop_
_entity_poly.entity_id
_entity_poly.type
_entity_poly.pdbx_seq_one_letter_code
_entity_poly.pdbx_strand_id
1 'polypeptide(L)'
;MVQVTAGGKVPTGKIVKDVVQRIKDKERPPITLRVGEVCFLIAKDNPELRGKSGCWSIVSEVYEFSCLVATWDNEYILRPEHLKSLGYSADECREMEDLGVRMSLLHQTGKLDEAALWILNGLAKLKTPYLTLLESKLLALLEEEYEIVRENSSSD
;
A
#
# COMPACT_ATOMS: atom_id res chain seq x y z
N MET A 1 19.82 31.36 -13.67
CA MET A 1 18.99 32.35 -12.95
C MET A 1 17.71 32.52 -13.75
N VAL A 2 16.59 31.95 -13.31
CA VAL A 2 15.32 32.00 -14.07
C VAL A 2 14.54 33.24 -13.59
N GLN A 3 14.35 34.22 -14.48
CA GLN A 3 13.57 35.41 -14.19
C GLN A 3 12.07 35.09 -14.27
N VAL A 4 11.34 35.40 -13.19
CA VAL A 4 9.88 35.35 -13.15
C VAL A 4 9.36 36.77 -13.32
N THR A 5 9.02 37.17 -14.55
CA THR A 5 8.31 38.42 -14.82
C THR A 5 6.81 38.18 -14.80
N ALA A 6 6.21 38.15 -13.59
CA ALA A 6 4.84 38.61 -13.44
C ALA A 6 4.93 40.14 -13.39
N GLY A 7 4.32 40.84 -14.35
CA GLY A 7 4.41 42.30 -14.51
C GLY A 7 4.12 43.08 -13.22
N GLY A 8 5.16 43.31 -12.40
CA GLY A 8 5.12 44.11 -11.19
C GLY A 8 4.24 43.58 -10.04
N LYS A 9 3.70 42.35 -10.09
CA LYS A 9 2.86 41.80 -9.01
C LYS A 9 3.42 40.50 -8.46
N VAL A 10 3.49 40.40 -7.14
CA VAL A 10 3.91 39.20 -6.41
C VAL A 10 3.06 38.01 -6.91
N PRO A 11 3.69 36.94 -7.45
CA PRO A 11 2.97 35.77 -7.92
C PRO A 11 2.13 35.17 -6.80
N THR A 12 0.89 34.80 -7.09
CA THR A 12 0.04 34.15 -6.09
C THR A 12 0.66 32.82 -5.68
N GLY A 13 0.48 32.42 -4.41
CA GLY A 13 1.05 31.19 -3.86
C GLY A 13 0.70 29.92 -4.66
N LYS A 14 -0.43 29.93 -5.38
CA LYS A 14 -0.83 28.86 -6.31
C LYS A 14 0.11 28.74 -7.52
N ILE A 15 0.49 29.86 -8.14
CA ILE A 15 1.42 29.88 -9.28
C ILE A 15 2.80 29.38 -8.85
N VAL A 16 3.27 29.80 -7.66
CA VAL A 16 4.54 29.33 -7.10
C VAL A 16 4.49 27.83 -6.84
N LYS A 17 3.41 27.32 -6.24
CA LYS A 17 3.23 25.88 -5.97
C LYS A 17 3.25 25.07 -7.26
N ASP A 18 2.57 25.52 -8.30
CA ASP A 18 2.49 24.83 -9.60
C ASP A 18 3.85 24.80 -10.32
N VAL A 19 4.61 25.91 -10.29
CA VAL A 19 5.96 25.96 -10.88
C VAL A 19 6.92 25.05 -10.11
N VAL A 20 6.89 25.09 -8.78
CA VAL A 20 7.72 24.22 -7.93
C VAL A 20 7.37 22.75 -8.15
N GLN A 21 6.08 22.42 -8.29
CA GLN A 21 5.64 21.04 -8.55
C GLN A 21 6.14 20.55 -9.92
N ARG A 22 6.02 21.35 -10.98
CA ARG A 22 6.53 21.00 -12.32
C ARG A 22 8.05 20.80 -12.36
N ILE A 23 8.81 21.57 -11.60
CA ILE A 23 10.26 21.40 -11.48
C ILE A 23 10.57 20.10 -10.72
N LYS A 24 9.87 19.85 -9.61
CA LYS A 24 10.00 18.59 -8.85
C LYS A 24 9.64 17.37 -9.70
N ASP A 25 8.63 17.45 -10.55
CA ASP A 25 8.21 16.33 -11.40
C ASP A 25 9.24 16.05 -12.51
N LYS A 26 10.01 17.05 -12.96
CA LYS A 26 11.08 16.91 -13.97
C LYS A 26 12.40 16.35 -13.42
N GLU A 27 12.68 16.55 -12.13
CA GLU A 27 13.96 16.17 -11.51
C GLU A 27 13.83 14.97 -10.56
N ARG A 28 12.67 14.30 -10.50
CA ARG A 28 12.50 13.15 -9.61
C ARG A 28 13.32 11.97 -10.11
N PRO A 29 14.16 11.37 -9.24
CA PRO A 29 14.84 10.14 -9.59
C PRO A 29 13.79 9.03 -9.86
N PRO A 30 14.13 8.05 -10.71
CA PRO A 30 13.29 6.88 -10.90
C PRO A 30 12.97 6.20 -9.58
N ILE A 31 11.84 5.51 -9.53
CA ILE A 31 11.45 4.75 -8.36
C ILE A 31 12.49 3.64 -8.07
N THR A 32 12.82 3.45 -6.80
CA THR A 32 13.81 2.46 -6.35
C THR A 32 13.17 1.21 -5.75
N LEU A 33 11.84 1.16 -5.67
CA LEU A 33 11.10 0.02 -5.16
C LEU A 33 11.16 -1.16 -6.13
N ARG A 34 11.03 -2.37 -5.59
CA ARG A 34 11.01 -3.62 -6.36
C ARG A 34 9.68 -4.33 -6.23
N VAL A 35 9.33 -5.15 -7.22
CA VAL A 35 8.19 -6.08 -7.12
C VAL A 35 8.38 -6.99 -5.90
N GLY A 36 7.30 -7.19 -5.14
CA GLY A 36 7.28 -7.93 -3.88
C GLY A 36 7.69 -7.10 -2.65
N GLU A 37 8.14 -5.86 -2.82
CA GLU A 37 8.53 -5.01 -1.69
C GLU A 37 7.30 -4.54 -0.90
N VAL A 38 7.38 -4.63 0.44
CA VAL A 38 6.29 -4.23 1.33
C VAL A 38 6.44 -2.76 1.75
N CYS A 39 5.36 -2.00 1.58
CA CYS A 39 5.33 -0.57 1.86
C CYS A 39 4.13 -0.19 2.73
N PHE A 40 4.29 0.80 3.60
CA PHE A 40 3.15 1.53 4.17
C PHE A 40 2.61 2.57 3.20
N LEU A 41 1.28 2.67 3.17
CA LEU A 41 0.55 3.72 2.49
C LEU A 41 0.59 5.03 3.29
N ILE A 42 0.93 6.12 2.60
CA ILE A 42 0.93 7.48 3.13
C ILE A 42 -0.13 8.30 2.36
N ALA A 43 -1.25 8.59 3.03
CA ALA A 43 -2.35 9.30 2.39
C ALA A 43 -1.97 10.74 1.98
N LYS A 44 -1.32 11.51 2.88
CA LYS A 44 -1.04 12.95 2.69
C LYS A 44 -2.28 13.68 2.13
N ASP A 45 -2.25 14.08 0.87
CA ASP A 45 -3.26 14.81 0.13
C ASP A 45 -3.94 13.96 -0.97
N ASN A 46 -3.63 12.67 -1.08
CA ASN A 46 -4.28 11.77 -2.02
C ASN A 46 -5.66 11.30 -1.47
N PRO A 47 -6.78 11.70 -2.11
CA PRO A 47 -8.11 11.33 -1.67
C PRO A 47 -8.43 9.83 -1.79
N GLU A 48 -7.78 9.09 -2.69
CA GLU A 48 -7.96 7.65 -2.88
C GLU A 48 -7.45 6.84 -1.67
N LEU A 49 -6.53 7.42 -0.89
CA LEU A 49 -5.95 6.81 0.29
C LEU A 49 -6.64 7.19 1.59
N ARG A 50 -7.83 7.81 1.52
CA ARG A 50 -8.60 8.20 2.70
C ARG A 50 -8.89 6.98 3.58
N GLY A 51 -8.47 7.03 4.85
CA GLY A 51 -8.63 5.94 5.81
C GLY A 51 -7.60 4.81 5.69
N LYS A 52 -6.81 4.78 4.61
CA LYS A 52 -5.79 3.75 4.32
C LYS A 52 -4.39 4.10 4.82
N SER A 53 -4.19 5.28 5.39
CA SER A 53 -2.89 5.68 5.93
C SER A 53 -2.41 4.70 6.99
N GLY A 54 -1.16 4.25 6.85
CA GLY A 54 -0.54 3.25 7.72
C GLY A 54 -0.95 1.81 7.42
N CYS A 55 -1.82 1.56 6.42
CA CYS A 55 -1.99 0.20 5.93
C CYS A 55 -0.73 -0.23 5.16
N TRP A 56 -0.35 -1.50 5.26
CA TRP A 56 0.69 -2.06 4.41
C TRP A 56 0.11 -2.47 3.04
N SER A 57 1.01 -2.57 2.07
CA SER A 57 0.75 -2.91 0.67
C SER A 57 1.97 -3.59 0.08
N ILE A 58 1.80 -4.34 -1.00
CA ILE A 58 2.87 -5.04 -1.71
C ILE A 58 2.99 -4.44 -3.11
N VAL A 59 4.21 -4.16 -3.56
CA VAL A 59 4.46 -3.69 -4.92
C VAL A 59 4.22 -4.82 -5.92
N SER A 60 3.19 -4.69 -6.75
CA SER A 60 2.85 -5.65 -7.81
C SER A 60 3.58 -5.34 -9.12
N GLU A 61 3.67 -4.06 -9.49
CA GLU A 61 4.36 -3.60 -10.69
C GLU A 61 5.14 -2.31 -10.44
N VAL A 62 6.22 -2.11 -11.18
CA VAL A 62 7.08 -0.92 -11.12
C VAL A 62 7.09 -0.22 -12.47
N TYR A 63 6.70 1.06 -12.49
CA TYR A 63 6.77 1.95 -13.64
C TYR A 63 7.87 3.00 -13.43
N GLU A 64 8.14 3.86 -14.42
CA GLU A 64 9.23 4.84 -14.34
C GLU A 64 9.13 5.79 -13.12
N PHE A 65 7.91 6.24 -12.79
CA PHE A 65 7.65 7.23 -11.74
C PHE A 65 6.55 6.84 -10.73
N SER A 66 6.07 5.60 -10.80
CA SER A 66 4.98 5.08 -9.96
C SER A 66 5.08 3.57 -9.83
N CYS A 67 4.34 3.01 -8.88
CA CYS A 67 4.14 1.57 -8.73
C CYS A 67 2.66 1.24 -8.68
N LEU A 68 2.30 0.07 -9.20
CA LEU A 68 1.07 -0.60 -8.80
C LEU A 68 1.34 -1.29 -7.46
N VAL A 69 0.49 -1.05 -6.47
CA VAL A 69 0.56 -1.72 -5.17
C VAL A 69 -0.78 -2.37 -4.85
N ALA A 70 -0.74 -3.58 -4.31
CA ALA A 70 -1.90 -4.30 -3.82
C ALA A 70 -2.02 -4.19 -2.29
N THR A 71 -3.22 -3.88 -1.81
CA THR A 71 -3.66 -4.17 -0.44
C THR A 71 -4.49 -5.45 -0.45
N TRP A 72 -4.91 -5.92 0.73
CA TRP A 72 -5.77 -7.10 0.83
C TRP A 72 -7.15 -6.93 0.15
N ASP A 73 -7.59 -5.70 -0.13
CA ASP A 73 -8.92 -5.39 -0.65
C ASP A 73 -8.95 -4.61 -1.96
N ASN A 74 -7.83 -4.06 -2.42
CA ASN A 74 -7.80 -3.21 -3.60
C ASN A 74 -6.37 -3.03 -4.16
N GLU A 75 -6.27 -2.42 -5.33
CA GLU A 75 -5.00 -2.01 -5.93
C GLU A 75 -4.95 -0.51 -6.19
N TYR A 76 -3.74 0.07 -6.16
CA TYR A 76 -3.53 1.51 -6.36
C TYR A 76 -2.27 1.75 -7.19
N ILE A 77 -2.35 2.69 -8.14
CA ILE A 77 -1.16 3.22 -8.82
C ILE A 77 -0.68 4.45 -8.06
N LEU A 78 0.44 4.33 -7.35
CA LEU A 78 0.94 5.35 -6.44
C LEU A 78 2.32 5.85 -6.80
N ARG A 79 2.53 7.15 -6.57
CA ARG A 79 3.87 7.76 -6.61
C ARG A 79 4.66 7.39 -5.35
N PRO A 80 6.00 7.38 -5.41
CA PRO A 80 6.83 7.02 -4.25
C PRO A 80 6.58 7.88 -3.00
N GLU A 81 6.09 9.11 -3.15
CA GLU A 81 5.78 9.97 -1.99
C GLU A 81 4.58 9.52 -1.15
N HIS A 82 3.78 8.59 -1.67
CA HIS A 82 2.67 7.93 -0.98
C HIS A 82 3.05 6.53 -0.46
N LEU A 83 4.31 6.13 -0.63
CA LEU A 83 4.81 4.83 -0.21
C LEU A 83 5.98 5.01 0.74
N LYS A 84 6.04 4.16 1.77
CA LYS A 84 7.20 4.04 2.65
C LYS A 84 7.60 2.58 2.73
N SER A 85 8.72 2.24 2.09
CA SER A 85 9.32 0.92 2.23
C SER A 85 9.56 0.57 3.70
N LEU A 86 9.28 -0.68 4.05
CA LEU A 86 9.51 -1.24 5.37
C LEU A 86 10.92 -1.82 5.54
N GLY A 87 11.67 -1.98 4.44
CA GLY A 87 13.02 -2.55 4.48
C GLY A 87 13.05 -4.01 4.96
N TYR A 88 11.95 -4.73 4.78
CA TYR A 88 11.86 -6.15 5.09
C TYR A 88 12.79 -6.98 4.19
N SER A 89 13.30 -8.07 4.76
CA SER A 89 14.05 -9.09 4.04
C SER A 89 13.14 -9.82 3.04
N ALA A 90 13.75 -10.58 2.12
CA ALA A 90 12.99 -11.36 1.15
C ALA A 90 12.05 -12.38 1.82
N ASP A 91 12.41 -12.91 2.99
CA ASP A 91 11.62 -13.90 3.71
C ASP A 91 10.42 -13.23 4.39
N GLU A 92 10.65 -12.10 5.05
CA GLU A 92 9.59 -11.27 5.64
C GLU A 92 8.61 -10.73 4.59
N CYS A 93 9.08 -10.37 3.38
CA CYS A 93 8.20 -10.01 2.29
C CYS A 93 7.30 -11.18 1.86
N ARG A 94 7.83 -12.41 1.82
CA ARG A 94 7.03 -13.61 1.51
C ARG A 94 6.00 -13.92 2.60
N GLU A 95 6.34 -13.70 3.87
CA GLU A 95 5.37 -13.82 4.98
C GLU A 95 4.22 -12.82 4.83
N MET A 96 4.52 -11.57 4.47
CA MET A 96 3.51 -10.55 4.21
C MET A 96 2.68 -10.85 2.96
N GLU A 97 3.28 -11.45 1.93
CA GLU A 97 2.58 -11.90 0.73
C GLU A 97 1.59 -13.02 1.02
N ASP A 98 2.00 -14.06 1.77
CA ASP A 98 1.08 -15.13 2.23
C ASP A 98 -0.09 -14.53 3.03
N LEU A 99 0.21 -13.61 3.95
CA LEU A 99 -0.83 -12.91 4.71
C LEU A 99 -1.78 -12.13 3.80
N GLY A 100 -1.25 -11.44 2.79
CA GLY A 100 -2.03 -10.69 1.81
C GLY A 100 -2.96 -11.58 0.99
N VAL A 101 -2.46 -12.72 0.51
CA VAL A 101 -3.26 -13.71 -0.22
C VAL A 101 -4.41 -14.20 0.66
N ARG A 102 -4.11 -14.61 1.90
CA ARG A 102 -5.11 -15.10 2.85
C ARG A 102 -6.22 -14.09 3.13
N MET A 103 -5.86 -12.83 3.39
CA MET A 103 -6.82 -11.75 3.60
C MET A 103 -7.62 -11.42 2.34
N SER A 104 -7.01 -11.51 1.16
CA SER A 104 -7.67 -11.26 -0.13
C SER A 104 -8.68 -12.35 -0.47
N LEU A 105 -8.37 -13.62 -0.20
CA LEU A 105 -9.31 -14.73 -0.39
C LEU A 105 -10.56 -14.55 0.47
N LEU A 106 -10.40 -14.14 1.73
CA LEU A 106 -11.53 -13.78 2.61
C LEU A 106 -12.37 -12.66 1.99
N HIS A 107 -11.73 -11.59 1.49
CA HIS A 107 -12.45 -10.49 0.86
C HIS A 107 -13.25 -10.93 -0.38
N GLN A 108 -12.65 -11.79 -1.20
CA GLN A 108 -13.24 -12.29 -2.45
C GLN A 108 -14.48 -13.16 -2.23
N THR A 109 -14.71 -13.68 -1.02
CA THR A 109 -15.96 -14.39 -0.70
C THR A 109 -17.20 -13.50 -0.89
N GLY A 110 -17.05 -12.18 -0.73
CA GLY A 110 -18.16 -11.22 -0.78
C GLY A 110 -19.18 -11.37 0.37
N LYS A 111 -18.87 -12.19 1.39
CA LYS A 111 -19.80 -12.56 2.48
C LYS A 111 -19.41 -11.95 3.83
N LEU A 112 -18.26 -11.27 3.92
CA LEU A 112 -17.72 -10.76 5.17
C LEU A 112 -18.69 -9.78 5.85
N ASP A 113 -18.99 -10.05 7.11
CA ASP A 113 -19.70 -9.11 7.97
C ASP A 113 -18.79 -7.99 8.50
N GLU A 114 -19.37 -7.06 9.24
CA GLU A 114 -18.65 -5.90 9.77
C GLU A 114 -17.53 -6.28 10.75
N ALA A 115 -17.73 -7.34 11.56
CA ALA A 115 -16.74 -7.80 12.52
C ALA A 115 -15.51 -8.39 11.81
N ALA A 116 -15.71 -9.20 10.77
CA ALA A 116 -14.64 -9.72 9.93
C ALA A 116 -13.85 -8.58 9.27
N LEU A 117 -14.55 -7.56 8.73
CA LEU A 117 -13.92 -6.39 8.14
C LEU A 117 -13.10 -5.59 9.16
N TRP A 118 -13.54 -5.45 10.41
CA TRP A 118 -12.76 -4.78 11.45
C TRP A 118 -11.46 -5.51 11.76
N ILE A 119 -11.51 -6.85 11.84
CA ILE A 119 -10.31 -7.67 12.04
C ILE A 119 -9.35 -7.49 10.86
N LEU A 120 -9.81 -7.64 9.62
CA LEU A 120 -8.96 -7.48 8.44
C LEU A 120 -8.35 -6.07 8.34
N ASN A 121 -9.13 -5.02 8.65
CA ASN A 121 -8.60 -3.65 8.70
C ASN A 121 -7.58 -3.43 9.82
N GLY A 122 -7.69 -4.17 10.93
CA GLY A 122 -6.67 -4.20 11.98
C GLY A 122 -5.38 -4.84 11.50
N LEU A 123 -5.48 -6.03 10.89
CA LEU A 123 -4.33 -6.76 10.30
C LEU A 123 -3.67 -5.99 9.16
N ALA A 124 -4.42 -5.18 8.42
CA ALA A 124 -3.87 -4.31 7.38
C ALA A 124 -2.89 -3.25 7.93
N LYS A 125 -2.85 -3.01 9.26
CA LYS A 125 -2.03 -1.98 9.91
C LYS A 125 -0.93 -2.55 10.80
N LEU A 126 -0.55 -3.80 10.59
CA LEU A 126 0.57 -4.44 11.28
C LEU A 126 1.86 -3.63 11.13
N LYS A 127 2.67 -3.63 12.19
CA LYS A 127 3.99 -2.98 12.21
C LYS A 127 5.15 -3.97 12.09
N THR A 128 4.83 -5.25 12.13
CA THR A 128 5.74 -6.38 12.10
C THR A 128 5.37 -7.29 10.93
N PRO A 129 6.35 -8.01 10.35
CA PRO A 129 6.09 -8.92 9.22
C PRO A 129 5.40 -10.23 9.62
N TYR A 130 5.06 -10.38 10.90
CA TYR A 130 4.43 -11.57 11.46
C TYR A 130 3.22 -11.18 12.30
N LEU A 131 2.28 -12.13 12.38
CA LEU A 131 1.15 -12.08 13.28
C LEU A 131 1.56 -12.52 14.69
N THR A 132 1.01 -11.86 15.70
CA THR A 132 0.98 -12.40 17.06
C THR A 132 0.12 -13.65 17.12
N LEU A 133 0.22 -14.40 18.23
CA LEU A 133 -0.60 -15.59 18.45
C LEU A 133 -2.11 -15.29 18.39
N LEU A 134 -2.55 -14.15 18.94
CA LEU A 134 -3.96 -13.77 18.93
C LEU A 134 -4.42 -13.39 17.52
N GLU A 135 -3.66 -12.58 16.80
CA GLU A 135 -3.97 -12.20 15.42
C GLU A 135 -4.04 -13.42 14.50
N SER A 136 -3.12 -14.39 14.69
CA SER A 136 -3.13 -15.65 13.96
C SER A 136 -4.40 -16.45 14.21
N LYS A 137 -4.85 -16.53 15.47
CA LYS A 137 -6.09 -17.23 15.85
C LYS A 137 -7.33 -16.53 15.30
N LEU A 138 -7.36 -15.20 15.32
CA LEU A 138 -8.46 -14.41 14.77
C LEU A 138 -8.56 -14.61 13.26
N LEU A 139 -7.44 -14.54 12.54
CA LEU A 139 -7.44 -14.79 11.10
C LEU A 139 -7.87 -16.22 10.76
N ALA A 140 -7.37 -17.21 11.49
CA ALA A 140 -7.74 -18.62 11.29
C ALA A 140 -9.24 -18.87 11.55
N LEU A 141 -9.81 -18.22 12.57
CA LEU A 141 -11.26 -18.31 12.83
C LEU A 141 -12.06 -17.73 11.65
N LEU A 142 -11.65 -16.60 11.08
CA LEU A 142 -12.31 -16.07 9.89
C LEU A 142 -12.19 -17.02 8.69
N GLU A 143 -11.00 -17.59 8.47
CA GLU A 143 -10.79 -18.57 7.40
C GLU A 143 -11.71 -19.79 7.54
N GLU A 144 -11.94 -20.27 8.77
CA GLU A 144 -12.86 -21.37 9.08
C GLU A 144 -14.34 -20.97 8.85
N GLU A 145 -14.77 -19.85 9.43
CA GLU A 145 -16.17 -19.38 9.33
C GLU A 145 -16.60 -19.04 7.90
N TYR A 146 -15.65 -18.60 7.06
CA TYR A 146 -15.90 -18.25 5.66
C TYR A 146 -15.46 -19.32 4.66
N GLU A 147 -15.18 -20.54 5.14
CA GLU A 147 -14.88 -21.74 4.33
C GLU A 147 -13.70 -21.55 3.34
N ILE A 148 -12.66 -20.81 3.73
CA ILE A 148 -11.44 -20.66 2.94
C ILE A 148 -10.60 -21.93 3.06
N VAL A 149 -10.62 -22.77 2.02
CA VAL A 149 -9.78 -23.97 1.93
C VAL A 149 -8.38 -23.55 1.48
N ARG A 150 -7.37 -23.92 2.26
CA ARG A 150 -5.99 -23.87 1.78
C ARG A 150 -5.79 -25.04 0.82
N GLU A 151 -5.58 -24.75 -0.46
CA GLU A 151 -4.99 -25.75 -1.35
C GLU A 151 -3.58 -26.02 -0.83
N ASN A 152 -3.40 -27.17 -0.17
CA ASN A 152 -2.08 -27.68 0.09
C ASN A 152 -1.47 -27.98 -1.28
N SER A 153 -0.56 -27.12 -1.74
CA SER A 153 0.38 -27.49 -2.79
C SER A 153 1.30 -28.55 -2.23
N SER A 154 0.82 -29.80 -2.22
CA SER A 154 1.64 -30.99 -2.15
C SER A 154 2.51 -31.00 -3.39
N SER A 155 3.73 -30.49 -3.24
CA SER A 155 4.80 -30.77 -4.19
C SER A 155 5.19 -32.24 -3.99
N ASP A 156 4.67 -33.11 -4.86
CA ASP A 156 5.32 -34.39 -5.18
C ASP A 156 6.65 -34.15 -5.92
#